data_AF-A0A8H6PC35-F1
#
_entry.id   AF-A0A8H6PC35-F1
#
_cell.length_a   1.000
_cell.length_b   1.000
_cell.length_c   1.000
_cell.angle_alpha   90.00
_cell.angle_beta   90.00
_cell.angle_gamma   90.00
#
_symmetry.space_group_name_H-M   'P 1'
#
loop_
_entity.id
_entity.type
_entity.pdbx_description
1 polymer ?
#
loop_
_entity_poly.entity_id
_entity_poly.type
_entity_poly.pdbx_seq_one_letter_code
_entity_poly.pdbx_strand_id
1 'polypeptide(L)'
;MNLSIFRAASRHLRGPNRLYKAPVVSRNASVRAYSTGFNWEDPLAASELYTEEELAIQDTARQYCQERLLPRVLDAYRNEDYDRKILEEMGELGLLGANLEGYGCAGASTVASGLITKEVERVDSGYRSGMSVQSSLAMTGIYEFGTQEQKDRFLPQLAKGKLAGCFGLTEPNHGSDPGSMETIAREHPIKKGYYLLSGAKTWITNSPIADIMLVWAKLQTTGKIKGFIVERSQCPPGTLQTPAIKNKTALRASITGMIQMDDCPVPAENMFPDVEGLKGPFTCLNSARLGIAFGAMGALEDCIDRARTYALERKQFKGNPLAKYQLIQKKLADAATDAAYGTLAATQVARLKDAGKSTPEMISMIKRQNCDRALANARLLQEIFGGNATSDEYHIGRHVANLFVVQTYEGQSDIHGEYPADIMACHSHEEFKTDIAGGDSPYSGGVFFLTIHFPTDYPFKPPKVNFTTRIYHPNINSNGSICLDILRDQWSPALTISKVLLSICSMLTDPNPDDPLVPEIAHVYKTDRPRYEATAREWTRKYAI
;
A
#
# COMPACT_ATOMS: atom_id res chain seq x y z
N MET A 1 -54.93 -13.82 -60.90
CA MET A 1 -54.99 -12.51 -61.59
C MET A 1 -53.59 -12.13 -62.04
N ASN A 2 -53.47 -11.93 -63.35
CA ASN A 2 -52.44 -11.28 -64.18
C ASN A 2 -50.97 -11.74 -64.22
N LEU A 3 -50.64 -12.23 -65.42
CA LEU A 3 -49.36 -12.36 -66.10
C LEU A 3 -48.81 -11.00 -66.61
N SER A 4 -47.50 -11.00 -66.85
CA SER A 4 -46.76 -10.31 -67.92
C SER A 4 -46.45 -8.81 -67.79
N ILE A 5 -45.14 -8.48 -67.78
CA ILE A 5 -44.50 -7.66 -68.84
C ILE A 5 -43.13 -8.29 -69.19
N PHE A 6 -42.83 -8.30 -70.48
CA PHE A 6 -41.85 -9.09 -71.24
C PHE A 6 -40.62 -8.28 -71.71
N ARG A 7 -39.57 -9.01 -72.15
CA ARG A 7 -38.53 -8.71 -73.18
C ARG A 7 -37.46 -7.66 -72.83
N ALA A 8 -36.17 -8.00 -72.71
CA ALA A 8 -35.20 -8.51 -73.70
C ALA A 8 -34.80 -7.49 -74.79
N ALA A 9 -33.56 -7.01 -74.74
CA ALA A 9 -32.78 -6.59 -75.90
C ALA A 9 -31.29 -6.89 -75.67
N SER A 10 -30.68 -7.50 -76.68
CA SER A 10 -29.37 -8.15 -76.70
C SER A 10 -28.31 -7.28 -77.39
N ARG A 11 -27.05 -7.52 -76.99
CA ARG A 11 -25.81 -7.53 -77.79
C ARG A 11 -25.28 -6.20 -78.32
N HIS A 12 -23.99 -5.99 -78.09
CA HIS A 12 -22.88 -5.72 -79.05
C HIS A 12 -21.58 -5.76 -78.19
N LEU A 13 -20.39 -6.26 -78.53
CA LEU A 13 -19.78 -7.03 -79.61
C LEU A 13 -18.37 -7.43 -79.09
N ARG A 14 -17.95 -8.69 -79.33
CA ARG A 14 -16.61 -9.19 -79.68
C ARG A 14 -15.32 -8.73 -78.94
N GLY A 15 -14.54 -9.71 -78.49
CA GLY A 15 -13.07 -9.64 -78.43
C GLY A 15 -12.41 -10.65 -77.48
N PRO A 16 -11.51 -11.54 -77.93
CA PRO A 16 -10.96 -12.63 -77.12
C PRO A 16 -9.70 -12.17 -76.37
N ASN A 17 -9.48 -12.62 -75.12
CA ASN A 17 -8.11 -12.83 -74.63
C ASN A 17 -8.02 -13.66 -73.34
N ARG A 18 -7.35 -14.81 -73.50
CA ARG A 18 -6.32 -15.39 -72.63
C ARG A 18 -6.64 -15.65 -71.14
N LEU A 19 -6.82 -16.95 -70.90
CA LEU A 19 -6.40 -17.71 -69.72
C LEU A 19 -5.25 -17.06 -68.93
N TYR A 20 -5.53 -16.71 -67.67
CA TYR A 20 -4.53 -16.73 -66.59
C TYR A 20 -5.05 -17.68 -65.50
N LYS A 21 -4.40 -18.84 -65.35
CA LYS A 21 -4.54 -19.69 -64.16
C LYS A 21 -3.89 -18.95 -62.99
N ALA A 22 -4.69 -18.49 -62.03
CA ALA A 22 -4.18 -18.15 -60.70
C ALA A 22 -4.10 -19.45 -59.86
N PRO A 23 -2.99 -19.69 -59.14
CA PRO A 23 -2.78 -20.94 -58.43
C PRO A 23 -3.71 -21.03 -57.23
N VAL A 24 -4.36 -22.18 -57.06
CA VAL A 24 -4.98 -22.57 -55.80
C VAL A 24 -3.85 -22.79 -54.80
N VAL A 25 -3.53 -21.76 -54.03
CA VAL A 25 -2.66 -21.91 -52.87
C VAL A 25 -3.49 -22.60 -51.80
N SER A 26 -3.33 -23.91 -51.71
CA SER A 26 -3.64 -24.69 -50.51
C SER A 26 -2.90 -24.04 -49.34
N ARG A 27 -3.59 -23.19 -48.57
CA ARG A 27 -3.15 -22.77 -47.24
C ARG A 27 -3.38 -23.94 -46.28
N ASN A 28 -2.60 -25.01 -46.44
CA ASN A 28 -2.26 -25.86 -45.31
C ASN A 28 -1.27 -25.06 -44.46
N ALA A 29 -1.79 -24.10 -43.70
CA ALA A 29 -1.06 -23.61 -42.54
C ALA A 29 -1.02 -24.79 -41.58
N SER A 30 0.09 -25.51 -41.55
CA SER A 30 0.40 -26.40 -40.44
C SER A 30 0.41 -25.51 -39.20
N VAL A 31 -0.69 -25.54 -38.44
CA VAL A 31 -0.70 -25.03 -37.08
C VAL A 31 0.33 -25.90 -36.38
N ARG A 32 1.54 -25.37 -36.18
CA ARG A 32 2.47 -25.94 -35.20
C ARG A 32 1.68 -25.91 -33.89
N ALA A 33 1.18 -27.06 -33.47
CA ALA A 33 0.70 -27.22 -32.11
C ALA A 33 1.87 -26.81 -31.22
N TYR A 34 1.71 -25.76 -30.44
CA TYR A 34 2.64 -25.47 -29.36
C TYR A 34 2.66 -26.73 -28.49
N SER A 35 3.83 -27.37 -28.35
CA SER A 35 3.99 -28.64 -27.64
C SER A 35 3.81 -28.50 -26.13
N THR A 36 3.77 -27.27 -25.63
CA THR A 36 3.58 -26.90 -24.23
C THR A 36 2.13 -26.51 -23.99
N GLY A 37 1.44 -27.23 -23.11
CA GLY A 37 0.08 -26.89 -22.68
C GLY A 37 0.08 -25.62 -21.81
N PHE A 38 -0.95 -24.79 -21.95
CA PHE A 38 -1.13 -23.60 -21.11
C PHE A 38 -1.70 -24.00 -19.74
N ASN A 39 -0.99 -23.67 -18.65
CA ASN A 39 -1.48 -23.84 -17.29
C ASN A 39 -2.22 -22.57 -16.84
N TRP A 40 -3.52 -22.65 -16.58
CA TRP A 40 -4.29 -21.48 -16.15
C TRP A 40 -4.06 -21.12 -14.67
N GLU A 41 -3.58 -22.06 -13.85
CA GLU A 41 -3.24 -21.84 -12.43
C GLU A 41 -1.88 -21.15 -12.28
N ASP A 42 -1.03 -21.26 -13.31
CA ASP A 42 0.25 -20.54 -13.40
C ASP A 42 0.48 -20.03 -14.84
N PRO A 43 -0.25 -18.99 -15.28
CA PRO A 43 -0.29 -18.54 -16.67
C PRO A 43 1.06 -18.14 -17.28
N LEU A 44 2.02 -17.75 -16.43
CA LEU A 44 3.33 -17.26 -16.84
C LEU A 44 4.47 -18.16 -16.32
N ALA A 45 4.16 -19.36 -15.85
CA ALA A 45 5.12 -20.31 -15.30
C ALA A 45 6.03 -19.68 -14.22
N ALA A 46 5.43 -18.91 -13.29
CA ALA A 46 6.14 -18.30 -12.17
C ALA A 46 6.87 -19.33 -11.32
N SER A 47 6.32 -20.56 -11.24
CA SER A 47 6.97 -21.70 -10.58
C SER A 47 8.35 -22.04 -11.13
N GLU A 48 8.61 -21.80 -12.42
CA GLU A 48 9.94 -22.04 -13.04
C GLU A 48 11.00 -21.00 -12.62
N LEU A 49 10.60 -19.91 -11.96
CA LEU A 49 11.51 -18.88 -11.42
C LEU A 49 11.93 -19.15 -9.97
N TYR A 50 11.32 -20.16 -9.34
CA TYR A 50 11.57 -20.49 -7.94
C TYR A 50 12.59 -21.62 -7.82
N THR A 51 13.38 -21.53 -6.77
CA THR A 51 14.31 -22.60 -6.38
C THR A 51 13.53 -23.78 -5.80
N GLU A 52 14.16 -24.95 -5.76
CA GLU A 52 13.56 -26.15 -5.13
C GLU A 52 13.20 -25.91 -3.66
N GLU A 53 14.03 -25.15 -2.94
CA GLU A 53 13.79 -24.78 -1.54
C GLU A 53 12.56 -23.87 -1.38
N GLU A 54 12.41 -22.86 -2.24
CA GLU A 54 11.24 -21.97 -2.23
C GLU A 54 9.94 -22.71 -2.52
N LEU A 55 9.97 -23.62 -3.49
CA LEU A 55 8.81 -24.47 -3.81
C LEU A 55 8.48 -25.40 -2.64
N ALA A 56 9.48 -26.02 -2.01
CA ALA A 56 9.26 -26.89 -0.85
C ALA A 56 8.68 -26.13 0.36
N ILE A 57 9.14 -24.90 0.60
CA ILE A 57 8.58 -24.01 1.64
C ILE A 57 7.14 -23.61 1.30
N GLN A 58 6.88 -23.24 0.05
CA GLN A 58 5.53 -22.93 -0.42
C GLN A 58 4.58 -24.11 -0.23
N ASP A 59 5.01 -25.32 -0.60
CA ASP A 59 4.20 -26.54 -0.45
C ASP A 59 3.91 -26.86 1.02
N THR A 60 4.90 -26.69 1.90
CA THR A 60 4.72 -26.82 3.36
C THR A 60 3.67 -25.84 3.88
N ALA A 61 3.78 -24.56 3.50
CA ALA A 61 2.82 -23.54 3.88
C ALA A 61 1.42 -23.85 3.33
N ARG A 62 1.32 -24.26 2.07
CA ARG A 62 0.05 -24.64 1.43
C ARG A 62 -0.62 -25.79 2.15
N GLN A 63 0.09 -26.88 2.45
CA GLN A 63 -0.46 -28.03 3.16
C GLN A 63 -1.03 -27.62 4.52
N TYR A 64 -0.24 -26.88 5.32
CA TYR A 64 -0.71 -26.34 6.60
C TYR A 64 -1.96 -25.47 6.44
N CYS A 65 -1.96 -24.55 5.48
CA CYS A 65 -3.09 -23.68 5.21
C CYS A 65 -4.37 -24.45 4.87
N GLN A 66 -4.29 -25.44 3.98
CA GLN A 66 -5.46 -26.21 3.55
C GLN A 66 -5.96 -27.18 4.64
N GLU A 67 -5.06 -27.81 5.39
CA GLU A 67 -5.42 -28.83 6.39
C GLU A 67 -5.80 -28.24 7.75
N ARG A 68 -5.22 -27.10 8.13
CA ARG A 68 -5.35 -26.54 9.48
C ARG A 68 -6.08 -25.21 9.51
N LEU A 69 -5.86 -24.30 8.55
CA LEU A 69 -6.46 -22.96 8.57
C LEU A 69 -7.82 -22.90 7.89
N LEU A 70 -7.94 -23.47 6.69
CA LEU A 70 -9.18 -23.43 5.90
C LEU A 70 -10.38 -24.01 6.67
N PRO A 71 -10.28 -25.14 7.40
CA PRO A 71 -11.42 -25.67 8.16
C PRO A 71 -11.88 -24.75 9.31
N ARG A 72 -11.02 -23.85 9.80
CA ARG A 72 -11.31 -22.96 10.93
C ARG A 72 -11.92 -21.63 10.50
N VAL A 73 -11.63 -21.18 9.28
CA VAL A 73 -11.85 -19.78 8.87
C VAL A 73 -13.30 -19.33 8.92
N LEU A 74 -14.25 -20.21 8.59
CA LEU A 74 -15.66 -19.84 8.52
C LEU A 74 -16.19 -19.46 9.90
N ASP A 75 -15.97 -20.31 10.90
CA ASP A 75 -16.42 -20.07 12.27
C ASP A 75 -15.61 -18.95 12.94
N ALA A 76 -14.30 -18.90 12.70
CA ALA A 76 -13.46 -17.80 13.19
C ALA A 76 -13.94 -16.44 12.66
N TYR A 77 -14.25 -16.36 11.37
CA TYR A 77 -14.74 -15.13 10.75
C TYR A 77 -16.15 -14.75 11.24
N ARG A 78 -17.06 -15.71 11.41
CA ARG A 78 -18.40 -15.47 11.96
C ARG A 78 -18.36 -14.90 13.36
N ASN A 79 -17.53 -15.48 14.22
CA ASN A 79 -17.51 -15.18 15.65
C ASN A 79 -16.50 -14.09 16.07
N GLU A 80 -15.77 -13.50 15.11
CA GLU A 80 -14.68 -12.55 15.37
C GLU A 80 -13.61 -13.11 16.30
N ASP A 81 -13.23 -14.37 16.05
CA ASP A 81 -12.31 -15.12 16.90
C ASP A 81 -10.96 -15.38 16.22
N TYR A 82 -9.93 -15.57 17.03
CA TYR A 82 -8.58 -15.92 16.60
C TYR A 82 -7.94 -16.89 17.60
N ASP A 83 -7.66 -18.11 17.14
CA ASP A 83 -6.92 -19.09 17.93
C ASP A 83 -5.43 -18.75 17.95
N ARG A 84 -4.93 -18.34 19.14
CA ARG A 84 -3.50 -18.05 19.36
C ARG A 84 -2.59 -19.23 18.99
N LYS A 85 -3.07 -20.47 19.06
CA LYS A 85 -2.28 -21.66 18.68
C LYS A 85 -1.83 -21.65 17.22
N ILE A 86 -2.50 -20.89 16.35
CA ILE A 86 -2.07 -20.71 14.96
C ILE A 86 -0.62 -20.20 14.89
N LEU A 87 -0.20 -19.31 15.79
CA LEU A 87 1.19 -18.83 15.83
C LEU A 87 2.16 -19.94 16.25
N GLU A 88 1.78 -20.76 17.22
CA GLU A 88 2.61 -21.90 17.65
C GLU A 88 2.75 -22.94 16.54
N GLU A 89 1.64 -23.30 15.87
CA GLU A 89 1.64 -24.21 14.72
C GLU A 89 2.50 -23.68 13.56
N MET A 90 2.40 -22.39 13.24
CA MET A 90 3.27 -21.75 12.24
C MET A 90 4.74 -21.76 12.65
N GLY A 91 5.03 -21.56 13.94
CA GLY A 91 6.38 -21.58 14.48
C GLY A 91 7.03 -22.96 14.48
N GLU A 92 6.25 -24.03 14.73
CA GLU A 92 6.71 -25.42 14.63
C GLU A 92 7.15 -25.79 13.21
N LEU A 93 6.53 -25.17 12.20
CA LEU A 93 6.85 -25.35 10.79
C LEU A 93 7.92 -24.36 10.27
N GLY A 94 8.43 -23.46 11.12
CA GLY A 94 9.42 -22.46 10.71
C GLY A 94 8.88 -21.34 9.81
N LEU A 95 7.56 -21.11 9.80
CA LEU A 95 6.91 -20.10 8.94
C LEU A 95 7.01 -18.68 9.52
N LEU A 96 7.28 -18.53 10.81
CA LEU A 96 7.42 -17.23 11.48
C LEU A 96 8.85 -16.69 11.37
N GLY A 97 9.00 -15.44 10.93
CA GLY A 97 10.31 -14.83 10.69
C GLY A 97 11.17 -15.62 9.72
N ALA A 98 10.57 -16.32 8.75
CA ALA A 98 11.24 -17.31 7.90
C ALA A 98 12.49 -16.76 7.20
N ASN A 99 12.50 -15.47 6.83
CA ASN A 99 13.62 -14.81 6.16
C ASN A 99 14.69 -14.23 7.09
N LEU A 100 14.58 -14.42 8.40
CA LEU A 100 15.59 -13.98 9.36
C LEU A 100 16.63 -15.08 9.54
N GLU A 101 17.91 -14.69 9.68
CA GLU A 101 19.00 -15.62 9.90
C GLU A 101 19.25 -15.86 11.40
N GLY A 102 19.48 -17.12 11.78
CA GLY A 102 19.73 -17.48 13.18
C GLY A 102 18.48 -17.45 14.06
N TYR A 103 18.67 -17.46 15.38
CA TYR A 103 17.60 -17.40 16.39
C TYR A 103 16.50 -18.46 16.27
N GLY A 104 16.74 -19.56 15.55
CA GLY A 104 15.74 -20.60 15.28
C GLY A 104 14.77 -20.27 14.12
N CYS A 105 15.05 -19.22 13.36
CA CYS A 105 14.37 -18.91 12.10
C CYS A 105 14.96 -19.72 10.94
N ALA A 106 14.20 -19.85 9.85
CA ALA A 106 14.58 -20.71 8.72
C ALA A 106 15.74 -20.15 7.87
N GLY A 107 16.01 -18.84 7.88
CA GLY A 107 17.02 -18.22 7.01
C GLY A 107 16.67 -18.30 5.52
N ALA A 108 15.38 -18.38 5.19
CA ALA A 108 14.88 -18.52 3.83
C ALA A 108 14.98 -17.21 3.02
N SER A 109 14.85 -17.30 1.70
CA SER A 109 14.84 -16.10 0.85
C SER A 109 13.62 -15.20 1.12
N THR A 110 13.71 -13.93 0.74
CA THR A 110 12.56 -13.02 0.79
C THR A 110 11.42 -13.54 -0.10
N VAL A 111 11.73 -14.22 -1.22
CA VAL A 111 10.72 -14.84 -2.08
C VAL A 111 10.00 -15.97 -1.35
N ALA A 112 10.71 -16.88 -0.67
CA ALA A 112 10.09 -17.94 0.13
C ALA A 112 9.13 -17.34 1.18
N SER A 113 9.56 -16.31 1.91
CA SER A 113 8.70 -15.60 2.86
C SER A 113 7.46 -14.98 2.20
N GLY A 114 7.59 -14.43 0.99
CA GLY A 114 6.47 -13.94 0.20
C GLY A 114 5.49 -15.05 -0.18
N LEU A 115 5.99 -16.21 -0.64
CA LEU A 115 5.17 -17.37 -0.98
C LEU A 115 4.40 -17.92 0.23
N ILE A 116 5.00 -17.92 1.43
CA ILE A 116 4.29 -18.27 2.66
C ILE A 116 3.10 -17.32 2.87
N THR A 117 3.32 -16.00 2.79
CA THR A 117 2.22 -15.03 2.95
C THR A 117 1.13 -15.18 1.88
N LYS A 118 1.50 -15.55 0.65
CA LYS A 118 0.58 -15.87 -0.44
C LYS A 118 -0.35 -17.04 -0.06
N GLU A 119 0.21 -18.16 0.38
CA GLU A 119 -0.57 -19.35 0.76
C GLU A 119 -1.45 -19.11 2.01
N VAL A 120 -0.99 -18.30 2.97
CA VAL A 120 -1.80 -17.95 4.15
C VAL A 120 -2.98 -17.04 3.79
N GLU A 121 -2.76 -16.02 2.98
CA GLU A 121 -3.84 -15.09 2.58
C GLU A 121 -4.80 -15.69 1.54
N ARG A 122 -4.36 -16.70 0.79
CA ARG A 122 -5.25 -17.57 0.01
C ARG A 122 -6.36 -18.19 0.87
N VAL A 123 -6.09 -18.43 2.16
CA VAL A 123 -7.13 -18.80 3.12
C VAL A 123 -7.84 -17.58 3.69
N ASP A 124 -7.10 -16.67 4.36
CA ASP A 124 -7.69 -15.44 4.94
C ASP A 124 -6.64 -14.36 5.21
N SER A 125 -6.96 -13.12 4.85
CA SER A 125 -6.13 -11.94 5.13
C SER A 125 -5.93 -11.67 6.62
N GLY A 126 -6.86 -12.08 7.49
CA GLY A 126 -6.76 -11.95 8.94
C GLY A 126 -5.66 -12.83 9.53
N TYR A 127 -5.56 -14.08 9.06
CA TYR A 127 -4.47 -14.99 9.44
C TYR A 127 -3.12 -14.47 8.94
N ARG A 128 -3.04 -14.03 7.67
CA ARG A 128 -1.82 -13.42 7.14
C ARG A 128 -1.45 -12.14 7.90
N SER A 129 -2.43 -11.33 8.32
CA SER A 129 -2.19 -10.13 9.15
C SER A 129 -1.55 -10.47 10.49
N GLY A 130 -2.07 -11.47 11.21
CA GLY A 130 -1.48 -11.94 12.47
C GLY A 130 -0.03 -12.42 12.28
N MET A 131 0.24 -13.16 11.21
CA MET A 131 1.58 -13.63 10.84
C MET A 131 2.53 -12.48 10.45
N SER A 132 2.08 -11.52 9.63
CA SER A 132 2.88 -10.35 9.23
C SER A 132 3.28 -9.49 10.43
N VAL A 133 2.38 -9.31 11.39
CA VAL A 133 2.68 -8.57 12.62
C VAL A 133 3.74 -9.28 13.46
N GLN A 134 3.66 -10.61 13.57
CA GLN A 134 4.68 -11.41 14.25
C GLN A 134 6.04 -11.29 13.55
N SER A 135 6.10 -11.64 12.27
CA SER A 135 7.35 -11.78 11.50
C SER A 135 7.95 -10.43 11.05
N SER A 136 7.17 -9.66 10.30
CA SER A 136 7.65 -8.48 9.57
C SER A 136 7.65 -7.20 10.42
N LEU A 137 6.88 -7.16 11.50
CA LEU A 137 6.79 -5.99 12.37
C LEU A 137 7.54 -6.22 13.70
N ALA A 138 7.12 -7.19 14.51
CA ALA A 138 7.73 -7.43 15.82
C ALA A 138 9.13 -8.05 15.71
N MET A 139 9.26 -9.23 15.08
CA MET A 139 10.54 -9.93 14.96
C MET A 139 11.55 -9.13 14.14
N THR A 140 11.15 -8.60 12.97
CA THR A 140 12.04 -7.76 12.14
C THR A 140 12.50 -6.51 12.91
N GLY A 141 11.62 -5.82 13.66
CA GLY A 141 12.00 -4.66 14.45
C GLY A 141 13.07 -4.97 15.49
N ILE A 142 12.95 -6.10 16.20
CA ILE A 142 13.93 -6.56 17.18
C ILE A 142 15.23 -7.03 16.49
N TYR A 143 15.11 -7.73 15.37
CA TYR A 143 16.25 -8.23 14.60
C TYR A 143 17.12 -7.10 14.04
N GLU A 144 16.51 -6.05 13.50
CA GLU A 144 17.21 -4.92 12.90
C GLU A 144 17.77 -3.94 13.93
N PHE A 145 17.01 -3.65 14.98
CA PHE A 145 17.30 -2.52 15.87
C PHE A 145 17.56 -2.88 17.33
N GLY A 146 17.32 -4.13 17.71
CA GLY A 146 17.54 -4.57 19.08
C GLY A 146 19.01 -4.78 19.41
N THR A 147 19.34 -4.77 20.70
CA THR A 147 20.66 -5.21 21.18
C THR A 147 20.79 -6.73 21.03
N GLN A 148 22.01 -7.27 21.14
CA GLN A 148 22.21 -8.72 21.07
C GLN A 148 21.41 -9.45 22.15
N GLU A 149 21.38 -8.90 23.37
CA GLU A 149 20.63 -9.46 24.49
C GLU A 149 19.12 -9.48 24.22
N GLN A 150 18.57 -8.43 23.59
CA GLN A 150 17.17 -8.40 23.18
C GLN A 150 16.88 -9.47 22.10
N LYS A 151 17.76 -9.61 21.11
CA LYS A 151 17.61 -10.60 20.05
C LYS A 151 17.63 -12.02 20.61
N ASP A 152 18.63 -12.35 21.41
CA ASP A 152 18.80 -13.68 22.03
C ASP A 152 17.62 -14.03 22.96
N ARG A 153 17.06 -13.04 23.65
CA ARG A 153 15.96 -13.23 24.60
C ARG A 153 14.61 -13.43 23.91
N PHE A 154 14.29 -12.63 22.89
CA PHE A 154 12.93 -12.58 22.33
C PHE A 154 12.77 -13.38 21.04
N LEU A 155 13.71 -13.29 20.10
CA LEU A 155 13.53 -13.86 18.75
C LEU A 155 13.31 -15.38 18.76
N PRO A 156 14.03 -16.20 19.54
CA PRO A 156 13.81 -17.65 19.56
C PRO A 156 12.42 -18.06 20.05
N GLN A 157 11.81 -17.27 20.93
CA GLN A 157 10.46 -17.57 21.43
C GLN A 157 9.37 -17.05 20.50
N LEU A 158 9.62 -15.92 19.83
CA LEU A 158 8.73 -15.39 18.79
C LEU A 158 8.71 -16.29 17.54
N ALA A 159 9.87 -16.81 17.12
CA ALA A 159 10.00 -17.73 15.99
C ALA A 159 9.22 -19.03 16.22
N LYS A 160 9.17 -19.52 17.47
CA LYS A 160 8.38 -20.69 17.87
C LYS A 160 6.90 -20.39 18.14
N GLY A 161 6.46 -19.13 18.00
CA GLY A 161 5.11 -18.69 18.33
C GLY A 161 4.74 -18.79 19.83
N LYS A 162 5.71 -19.08 20.72
CA LYS A 162 5.46 -19.17 22.17
C LYS A 162 5.23 -17.79 22.78
N LEU A 163 5.93 -16.77 22.26
CA LEU A 163 5.56 -15.38 22.47
C LEU A 163 4.78 -14.85 21.27
N ALA A 164 3.71 -14.12 21.53
CA ALA A 164 2.99 -13.32 20.56
C ALA A 164 3.46 -11.86 20.62
N GLY A 165 3.83 -11.31 19.47
CA GLY A 165 4.22 -9.92 19.31
C GLY A 165 3.10 -9.07 18.69
N CYS A 166 3.07 -7.79 19.04
CA CYS A 166 2.34 -6.77 18.26
C CYS A 166 3.15 -5.48 18.08
N PHE A 167 2.67 -4.60 17.20
CA PHE A 167 3.40 -3.41 16.76
C PHE A 167 2.57 -2.13 16.96
N GLY A 168 2.93 -1.31 17.93
CA GLY A 168 2.22 -0.10 18.32
C GLY A 168 2.77 1.16 17.67
N LEU A 169 2.25 1.54 16.50
CA LEU A 169 2.60 2.79 15.81
C LEU A 169 1.42 3.76 15.74
N THR A 170 0.34 3.33 15.08
CA THR A 170 -0.86 4.12 14.79
C THR A 170 -1.61 4.54 16.05
N GLU A 171 -2.08 5.78 16.05
CA GLU A 171 -2.82 6.40 17.15
C GLU A 171 -4.19 6.90 16.66
N PRO A 172 -5.16 7.16 17.56
CA PRO A 172 -6.48 7.66 17.18
C PRO A 172 -6.43 8.90 16.27
N ASN A 173 -5.48 9.81 16.52
CA ASN A 173 -5.32 11.06 15.77
C ASN A 173 -4.26 10.95 14.65
N HIS A 174 -3.50 9.85 14.57
CA HIS A 174 -2.33 9.72 13.71
C HIS A 174 -2.27 8.35 13.02
N GLY A 175 -2.89 8.28 11.84
CA GLY A 175 -2.82 7.14 10.92
C GLY A 175 -1.73 7.29 9.87
N SER A 176 -2.01 8.08 8.83
CA SER A 176 -1.10 8.33 7.70
C SER A 176 0.10 9.22 8.06
N ASP A 177 0.00 10.00 9.14
CA ASP A 177 1.09 10.84 9.68
C ASP A 177 1.57 10.34 11.04
N PRO A 178 2.39 9.27 11.08
CA PRO A 178 2.97 8.78 12.33
C PRO A 178 4.03 9.71 12.93
N GLY A 179 4.53 10.71 12.18
CA GLY A 179 5.53 11.66 12.70
C GLY A 179 4.95 12.57 13.79
N SER A 180 3.66 12.86 13.69
CA SER A 180 2.93 13.71 14.64
C SER A 180 2.47 12.99 15.91
N MET A 181 2.81 11.71 16.12
CA MET A 181 2.35 10.91 17.27
C MET A 181 2.43 11.62 18.64
N GLU A 182 1.47 11.34 19.49
CA GLU A 182 1.27 11.91 20.83
C GLU A 182 1.81 11.00 21.95
N THR A 183 1.97 9.69 21.70
CA THR A 183 2.55 8.79 22.72
C THR A 183 3.96 9.24 23.08
N ILE A 184 4.19 9.46 24.37
CA ILE A 184 5.44 9.96 24.93
C ILE A 184 6.12 8.93 25.84
N ALA A 185 7.44 8.95 25.83
CA ALA A 185 8.29 8.24 26.79
C ALA A 185 9.10 9.26 27.60
N ARG A 186 8.90 9.30 28.91
CA ARG A 186 9.63 10.18 29.84
C ARG A 186 10.46 9.36 30.80
N GLU A 187 11.59 9.88 31.27
CA GLU A 187 12.36 9.19 32.31
C GLU A 187 11.52 9.03 33.58
N HIS A 188 11.66 7.88 34.24
CA HIS A 188 10.97 7.64 35.48
C HIS A 188 11.56 8.56 36.58
N PRO A 189 10.73 9.36 37.29
CA PRO A 189 11.23 10.41 38.18
C PRO A 189 11.97 9.87 39.42
N ILE A 190 11.66 8.65 39.85
CA ILE A 190 12.21 8.00 41.05
C ILE A 190 13.12 6.80 40.70
N LYS A 191 12.69 5.90 39.80
CA LYS A 191 13.39 4.66 39.47
C LYS A 191 14.37 4.88 38.31
N LYS A 192 15.66 4.95 38.60
CA LYS A 192 16.70 5.10 37.55
C LYS A 192 16.69 3.92 36.58
N GLY A 193 17.02 4.19 35.32
CA GLY A 193 17.07 3.17 34.26
C GLY A 193 15.70 2.71 33.78
N TYR A 194 14.65 3.50 33.98
CA TYR A 194 13.29 3.21 33.51
C TYR A 194 12.70 4.43 32.80
N TYR A 195 11.84 4.17 31.82
CA TYR A 195 10.96 5.14 31.18
C TYR A 195 9.51 4.87 31.60
N LEU A 196 8.70 5.93 31.61
CA LEU A 196 7.24 5.86 31.73
C LEU A 196 6.66 6.21 30.36
N LEU A 197 5.92 5.27 29.77
CA LEU A 197 5.25 5.46 28.50
C LEU A 197 3.79 5.84 28.75
N SER A 198 3.33 6.93 28.12
CA SER A 198 1.94 7.41 28.25
C SER A 198 1.39 7.75 26.87
N GLY A 199 0.23 7.19 26.56
CA GLY A 199 -0.43 7.36 25.26
C GLY A 199 -1.32 6.18 24.86
N ALA A 200 -1.91 6.28 23.68
CA ALA A 200 -2.83 5.26 23.16
C ALA A 200 -2.51 4.91 21.71
N LYS A 201 -2.30 3.62 21.45
CA LYS A 201 -2.26 3.04 20.10
C LYS A 201 -3.58 2.38 19.77
N THR A 202 -3.99 2.42 18.52
CA THR A 202 -5.27 1.85 18.06
C THR A 202 -5.10 1.06 16.77
N TRP A 203 -6.04 0.15 16.50
CA TRP A 203 -6.00 -0.77 15.35
C TRP A 203 -4.78 -1.69 15.34
N ILE A 204 -4.34 -2.13 16.52
CA ILE A 204 -3.14 -2.95 16.67
C ILE A 204 -3.52 -4.43 16.64
N THR A 205 -3.23 -5.10 15.52
CA THR A 205 -3.34 -6.55 15.38
C THR A 205 -2.52 -7.26 16.45
N ASN A 206 -3.04 -8.37 16.98
CA ASN A 206 -2.48 -9.17 18.07
C ASN A 206 -2.46 -8.51 19.46
N SER A 207 -2.70 -7.19 19.60
CA SER A 207 -2.50 -6.53 20.91
C SER A 207 -3.28 -7.14 22.07
N PRO A 208 -4.50 -7.69 21.93
CA PRO A 208 -5.21 -8.32 23.04
C PRO A 208 -4.57 -9.63 23.54
N ILE A 209 -3.80 -10.31 22.68
CA ILE A 209 -3.18 -11.61 22.99
C ILE A 209 -1.64 -11.55 23.09
N ALA A 210 -1.05 -10.41 22.75
CA ALA A 210 0.40 -10.22 22.68
C ALA A 210 1.04 -10.28 24.07
N ASP A 211 2.17 -10.99 24.17
CA ASP A 211 3.01 -11.02 25.36
C ASP A 211 4.03 -9.87 25.34
N ILE A 212 4.49 -9.49 24.14
CA ILE A 212 5.36 -8.34 23.92
C ILE A 212 4.76 -7.36 22.92
N MET A 213 4.97 -6.07 23.14
CA MET A 213 4.50 -5.00 22.28
C MET A 213 5.67 -4.10 21.89
N LEU A 214 6.00 -4.07 20.60
CA LEU A 214 6.96 -3.12 20.07
C LEU A 214 6.26 -1.76 19.86
N VAL A 215 6.44 -0.84 20.81
CA VAL A 215 5.78 0.46 20.84
C VAL A 215 6.73 1.57 20.37
N TRP A 216 6.26 2.43 19.47
CA TRP A 216 6.96 3.64 19.06
C TRP A 216 6.41 4.87 19.80
N ALA A 217 7.28 5.61 20.46
CA ALA A 217 6.93 6.78 21.26
C ALA A 217 7.96 7.91 21.11
N LYS A 218 7.51 9.16 21.27
CA LYS A 218 8.39 10.33 21.31
C LYS A 218 9.07 10.43 22.66
N LEU A 219 10.40 10.49 22.67
CA LEU A 219 11.18 10.66 23.88
C LEU A 219 11.08 12.12 24.34
N GLN A 220 10.61 12.36 25.56
CA GLN A 220 10.28 13.71 26.05
C GLN A 220 11.48 14.66 26.01
N THR A 221 12.69 14.15 26.25
CA THR A 221 13.92 14.95 26.31
C THR A 221 14.44 15.39 24.95
N THR A 222 14.14 14.65 23.87
CA THR A 222 14.69 14.92 22.53
C THR A 222 13.62 15.22 21.48
N GLY A 223 12.35 14.91 21.74
CA GLY A 223 11.26 14.95 20.78
C GLY A 223 11.34 13.86 19.70
N LYS A 224 12.38 13.02 19.71
CA LYS A 224 12.60 11.99 18.69
C LYS A 224 11.82 10.71 19.01
N ILE A 225 11.37 10.03 17.97
CA ILE A 225 10.68 8.74 18.09
C ILE A 225 11.72 7.64 18.37
N LYS A 226 11.48 6.80 19.38
CA LYS A 226 12.24 5.58 19.71
C LYS A 226 11.31 4.37 19.79
N GLY A 227 11.88 3.18 19.59
CA GLY A 227 11.18 1.90 19.76
C GLY A 227 11.43 1.31 21.15
N PHE A 228 10.38 0.79 21.77
CA PHE A 228 10.39 0.17 23.10
C PHE A 228 9.74 -1.21 23.06
N ILE A 229 10.38 -2.22 23.65
CA ILE A 229 9.80 -3.54 23.87
C ILE A 229 9.06 -3.53 25.22
N VAL A 230 7.73 -3.44 25.17
CA VAL A 230 6.88 -3.50 26.36
C VAL A 230 6.50 -4.96 26.62
N GLU A 231 6.82 -5.50 27.79
CA GLU A 231 6.48 -6.86 28.17
C GLU A 231 5.25 -6.86 29.07
N ARG A 232 4.14 -7.44 28.62
CA ARG A 232 2.86 -7.41 29.36
C ARG A 232 2.99 -7.90 30.79
N SER A 233 3.74 -8.98 31.00
CA SER A 233 3.92 -9.61 32.32
C SER A 233 4.69 -8.75 33.32
N GLN A 234 5.41 -7.73 32.85
CA GLN A 234 6.19 -6.83 33.69
C GLN A 234 5.47 -5.50 33.98
N CYS A 235 4.35 -5.24 33.31
CA CYS A 235 3.59 -4.01 33.53
C CYS A 235 2.73 -4.12 34.80
N PRO A 236 2.85 -3.18 35.75
CA PRO A 236 1.99 -3.15 36.92
C PRO A 236 0.51 -3.07 36.56
N PRO A 237 -0.39 -3.65 37.38
CA PRO A 237 -1.83 -3.51 37.19
C PRO A 237 -2.25 -2.05 37.05
N GLY A 238 -3.04 -1.75 36.03
CA GLY A 238 -3.55 -0.41 35.74
C GLY A 238 -2.70 0.42 34.78
N THR A 239 -1.41 0.10 34.57
CA THR A 239 -0.54 0.93 33.70
C THR A 239 -0.60 0.54 32.23
N LEU A 240 -1.08 -0.67 31.92
CA LEU A 240 -1.20 -1.19 30.56
C LEU A 240 -2.55 -1.88 30.38
N GLN A 241 -3.29 -1.49 29.34
CA GLN A 241 -4.52 -2.16 28.90
C GLN A 241 -4.50 -2.41 27.40
N THR A 242 -5.05 -3.54 26.96
CA THR A 242 -5.14 -3.90 25.54
C THR A 242 -6.55 -4.35 25.15
N PRO A 243 -7.55 -3.47 25.23
CA PRO A 243 -8.92 -3.82 24.91
C PRO A 243 -9.04 -4.22 23.44
N ALA A 244 -9.80 -5.29 23.18
CA ALA A 244 -10.12 -5.72 21.82
C ALA A 244 -11.14 -4.75 21.17
N ILE A 245 -10.95 -4.47 19.89
CA ILE A 245 -11.93 -3.78 19.04
C ILE A 245 -12.86 -4.85 18.47
N LYS A 246 -14.16 -4.73 18.77
CA LYS A 246 -15.21 -5.68 18.38
C LYS A 246 -16.06 -5.14 17.23
N ASN A 247 -16.88 -6.00 16.64
CA ASN A 247 -17.86 -5.68 15.60
C ASN A 247 -17.20 -5.21 14.29
N LYS A 248 -16.04 -5.80 13.93
CA LYS A 248 -15.36 -5.46 12.68
C LYS A 248 -16.11 -6.04 11.49
N THR A 249 -16.23 -5.29 10.40
CA THR A 249 -16.86 -5.80 9.17
C THR A 249 -15.91 -6.63 8.31
N ALA A 250 -14.61 -6.60 8.60
CA ALA A 250 -13.56 -7.24 7.84
C ALA A 250 -12.36 -7.60 8.75
N LEU A 251 -11.50 -8.49 8.28
CA LEU A 251 -10.43 -9.12 9.07
C LEU A 251 -10.95 -9.70 10.39
N ARG A 252 -12.14 -10.32 10.34
CA ARG A 252 -12.84 -10.82 11.54
C ARG A 252 -12.11 -12.01 12.16
N ALA A 253 -11.45 -12.84 11.35
CA ALA A 253 -10.58 -13.94 11.80
C ALA A 253 -9.18 -13.44 12.27
N SER A 254 -9.09 -12.18 12.71
CA SER A 254 -7.88 -11.58 13.28
C SER A 254 -8.26 -10.83 14.54
N ILE A 255 -7.51 -11.01 15.62
CA ILE A 255 -7.70 -10.25 16.85
C ILE A 255 -7.00 -8.89 16.73
N THR A 256 -7.75 -7.81 16.98
CA THR A 256 -7.26 -6.43 16.85
C THR A 256 -7.70 -5.65 18.06
N GLY A 257 -6.83 -4.80 18.59
CA GLY A 257 -7.14 -4.03 19.78
C GLY A 257 -6.43 -2.69 19.84
N MET A 258 -6.39 -2.16 21.05
CA MET A 258 -5.62 -0.96 21.40
C MET A 258 -4.41 -1.35 22.26
N ILE A 259 -3.51 -0.39 22.45
CA ILE A 259 -2.49 -0.41 23.50
C ILE A 259 -2.65 0.91 24.25
N GLN A 260 -3.19 0.86 25.46
CA GLN A 260 -3.38 2.02 26.32
C GLN A 260 -2.35 1.97 27.43
N MET A 261 -1.53 3.02 27.52
CA MET A 261 -0.45 3.12 28.49
C MET A 261 -0.68 4.36 29.34
N ASP A 262 -0.74 4.17 30.65
CA ASP A 262 -0.81 5.24 31.64
C ASP A 262 0.41 5.12 32.55
N ASP A 263 1.42 5.95 32.27
CA ASP A 263 2.75 5.91 32.88
C ASP A 263 3.28 4.47 33.02
N CYS A 264 3.22 3.72 31.92
CA CYS A 264 3.66 2.33 31.86
C CYS A 264 5.18 2.24 32.01
N PRO A 265 5.70 1.63 33.09
CA PRO A 265 7.14 1.56 33.31
C PRO A 265 7.80 0.54 32.39
N VAL A 266 8.85 0.95 31.68
CA VAL A 266 9.64 0.13 30.77
C VAL A 266 11.12 0.30 31.10
N PRO A 267 11.90 -0.78 31.31
CA PRO A 267 13.34 -0.69 31.54
C PRO A 267 14.06 -0.02 30.36
N ALA A 268 15.11 0.74 30.65
CA ALA A 268 15.92 1.38 29.62
C ALA A 268 16.59 0.36 28.70
N GLU A 269 16.92 -0.84 29.20
CA GLU A 269 17.45 -1.93 28.37
C GLU A 269 16.43 -2.50 27.37
N ASN A 270 15.15 -2.15 27.46
CA ASN A 270 14.11 -2.55 26.49
C ASN A 270 13.87 -1.46 25.41
N MET A 271 14.58 -0.34 25.45
CA MET A 271 14.59 0.67 24.38
C MET A 271 15.63 0.30 23.32
N PHE A 272 15.32 0.53 22.04
CA PHE A 272 16.32 0.37 20.99
C PHE A 272 17.40 1.47 21.08
N PRO A 273 18.69 1.11 21.04
CA PRO A 273 19.77 2.06 21.32
C PRO A 273 19.89 3.11 20.22
N ASP A 274 19.97 2.69 18.96
CA ASP A 274 20.50 3.54 17.88
C ASP A 274 19.42 4.11 16.96
N VAL A 275 18.35 3.35 16.70
CA VAL A 275 17.32 3.77 15.74
C VAL A 275 16.52 4.95 16.29
N GLU A 276 16.27 5.97 15.46
CA GLU A 276 15.50 7.17 15.79
C GLU A 276 14.59 7.60 14.64
N GLY A 277 13.51 8.30 14.99
CA GLY A 277 12.57 8.85 14.03
C GLY A 277 11.78 7.76 13.29
N LEU A 278 11.33 8.09 12.08
CA LEU A 278 10.47 7.20 11.29
C LEU A 278 11.23 6.08 10.57
N LYS A 279 12.57 6.12 10.54
CA LYS A 279 13.39 5.07 9.89
C LYS A 279 13.09 3.69 10.46
N GLY A 280 12.98 3.58 11.78
CA GLY A 280 12.69 2.33 12.48
C GLY A 280 11.35 1.70 12.07
N PRO A 281 10.21 2.38 12.31
CA PRO A 281 8.92 1.83 11.94
C PRO A 281 8.79 1.62 10.43
N PHE A 282 9.33 2.50 9.59
CA PHE A 282 9.22 2.35 8.13
C PHE A 282 10.01 1.17 7.57
N THR A 283 11.13 0.79 8.20
CA THR A 283 11.85 -0.44 7.84
C THR A 283 10.97 -1.68 8.05
N CYS A 284 10.28 -1.74 9.19
CA CYS A 284 9.34 -2.80 9.52
C CYS A 284 8.15 -2.83 8.55
N LEU A 285 7.53 -1.67 8.31
CA LEU A 285 6.39 -1.54 7.39
C LEU A 285 6.76 -1.95 5.97
N ASN A 286 7.94 -1.60 5.47
CA ASN A 286 8.38 -2.02 4.14
C ASN A 286 8.56 -3.54 4.04
N SER A 287 8.98 -4.20 5.12
CA SER A 287 9.01 -5.67 5.19
C SER A 287 7.59 -6.25 5.10
N ALA A 288 6.65 -5.72 5.86
CA ALA A 288 5.26 -6.20 5.88
C ALA A 288 4.52 -5.94 4.55
N ARG A 289 4.70 -4.75 3.95
CA ARG A 289 4.13 -4.37 2.64
C ARG A 289 4.51 -5.31 1.51
N LEU A 290 5.76 -5.78 1.49
CA LEU A 290 6.20 -6.75 0.48
C LEU A 290 5.46 -8.08 0.65
N GLY A 291 5.31 -8.58 1.88
CA GLY A 291 4.50 -9.77 2.15
C GLY A 291 3.02 -9.58 1.79
N ILE A 292 2.44 -8.41 2.05
CA ILE A 292 1.07 -8.07 1.63
C ILE A 292 0.92 -8.11 0.11
N ALA A 293 1.93 -7.63 -0.64
CA ALA A 293 1.88 -7.65 -2.10
C ALA A 293 1.77 -9.09 -2.65
N PHE A 294 2.43 -10.07 -2.03
CA PHE A 294 2.24 -11.49 -2.34
C PHE A 294 0.88 -12.00 -1.86
N GLY A 295 0.56 -11.75 -0.58
CA GLY A 295 -0.66 -12.21 0.06
C GLY A 295 -1.94 -11.82 -0.69
N ALA A 296 -2.05 -10.56 -1.14
CA ALA A 296 -3.21 -10.08 -1.89
C ALA A 296 -3.46 -10.88 -3.18
N MET A 297 -2.39 -11.37 -3.83
CA MET A 297 -2.52 -12.25 -5.01
C MET A 297 -2.99 -13.65 -4.62
N GLY A 298 -2.58 -14.18 -3.46
CA GLY A 298 -3.13 -15.43 -2.93
C GLY A 298 -4.64 -15.36 -2.69
N ALA A 299 -5.15 -14.27 -2.09
CA ALA A 299 -6.60 -14.07 -1.95
C ALA A 299 -7.31 -13.96 -3.31
N LEU A 300 -6.71 -13.28 -4.29
CA LEU A 300 -7.26 -13.18 -5.64
C LEU A 300 -7.30 -14.55 -6.34
N GLU A 301 -6.27 -15.38 -6.17
CA GLU A 301 -6.24 -16.76 -6.71
C GLU A 301 -7.35 -17.63 -6.13
N ASP A 302 -7.61 -17.60 -4.82
CA ASP A 302 -8.76 -18.31 -4.23
C ASP A 302 -10.09 -17.78 -4.80
N CYS A 303 -10.22 -16.47 -4.99
CA CYS A 303 -11.39 -15.88 -5.64
C CYS A 303 -11.59 -16.40 -7.07
N ILE A 304 -10.51 -16.53 -7.85
CA ILE A 304 -10.53 -17.08 -9.22
C ILE A 304 -10.97 -18.54 -9.18
N ASP A 305 -10.37 -19.36 -8.32
CA ASP A 305 -10.65 -20.80 -8.23
C ASP A 305 -12.11 -21.07 -7.89
N ARG A 306 -12.64 -20.36 -6.88
CA ARG A 306 -14.04 -20.49 -6.47
C ARG A 306 -14.99 -20.00 -7.56
N ALA A 307 -14.72 -18.84 -8.15
CA ALA A 307 -15.57 -18.28 -9.19
C ALA A 307 -15.60 -19.16 -10.43
N ARG A 308 -14.44 -19.71 -10.83
CA ARG A 308 -14.32 -20.64 -11.96
C ARG A 308 -15.10 -21.93 -11.68
N THR A 309 -14.90 -22.54 -10.51
CA THR A 309 -15.59 -23.77 -10.11
C THR A 309 -17.10 -23.56 -10.10
N TYR A 310 -17.57 -22.50 -9.44
CA TYR A 310 -18.99 -22.15 -9.41
C TYR A 310 -19.55 -21.90 -10.82
N ALA A 311 -18.80 -21.21 -11.69
CA ALA A 311 -19.24 -20.93 -13.05
C ALA A 311 -19.33 -22.18 -13.94
N LEU A 312 -18.49 -23.20 -13.71
CA LEU A 312 -18.52 -24.48 -14.43
C LEU A 312 -19.71 -25.35 -13.98
N GLU A 313 -20.07 -25.29 -12.70
CA GLU A 313 -21.13 -26.12 -12.12
C GLU A 313 -22.52 -25.49 -12.25
N ARG A 314 -22.64 -24.18 -11.99
CA ARG A 314 -23.92 -23.49 -11.99
C ARG A 314 -24.46 -23.34 -13.41
N LYS A 315 -25.69 -23.81 -13.63
CA LYS A 315 -26.37 -23.74 -14.92
C LYS A 315 -27.42 -22.62 -14.96
N GLN A 316 -27.49 -21.91 -16.07
CA GLN A 316 -28.53 -20.91 -16.36
C GLN A 316 -28.83 -20.90 -17.86
N PHE A 317 -29.96 -20.30 -18.27
CA PHE A 317 -30.44 -20.13 -19.66
C PHE A 317 -30.17 -21.33 -20.58
N LYS A 318 -31.17 -22.21 -20.72
CA LYS A 318 -31.08 -23.46 -21.49
C LYS A 318 -30.08 -24.47 -20.90
N GLY A 319 -29.90 -24.46 -19.57
CA GLY A 319 -29.08 -25.44 -18.85
C GLY A 319 -27.57 -25.34 -19.11
N ASN A 320 -27.08 -24.21 -19.64
CA ASN A 320 -25.66 -24.03 -19.91
C ASN A 320 -24.92 -23.62 -18.62
N PRO A 321 -23.68 -24.09 -18.40
CA PRO A 321 -22.79 -23.54 -17.38
C PRO A 321 -22.62 -22.02 -17.54
N LEU A 322 -22.50 -21.28 -16.44
CA LEU A 322 -22.22 -19.84 -16.48
C LEU A 322 -20.89 -19.56 -17.21
N ALA A 323 -19.90 -20.43 -17.08
CA ALA A 323 -18.59 -20.33 -17.75
C ALA A 323 -18.67 -20.29 -19.29
N LYS A 324 -19.83 -20.63 -19.89
CA LYS A 324 -20.05 -20.52 -21.34
C LYS A 324 -20.23 -19.07 -21.81
N TYR A 325 -20.63 -18.14 -20.93
CA TYR A 325 -20.95 -16.77 -21.32
C TYR A 325 -19.68 -15.90 -21.35
N GLN A 326 -19.53 -15.12 -22.42
CA GLN A 326 -18.34 -14.28 -22.65
C GLN A 326 -18.08 -13.27 -21.52
N LEU A 327 -19.13 -12.71 -20.91
CA LEU A 327 -18.99 -11.78 -19.79
C LEU A 327 -18.40 -12.45 -18.53
N ILE A 328 -18.67 -13.74 -18.31
CA ILE A 328 -18.08 -14.52 -17.23
C ILE A 328 -16.62 -14.85 -17.55
N GLN A 329 -16.35 -15.28 -18.78
CA GLN A 329 -15.00 -15.58 -19.25
C GLN A 329 -14.08 -14.35 -19.17
N LYS A 330 -14.57 -13.16 -19.54
CA LYS A 330 -13.82 -11.91 -19.43
C LYS A 330 -13.38 -11.63 -18.00
N LYS A 331 -14.30 -11.73 -17.02
CA LYS A 331 -13.98 -11.49 -15.60
C LYS A 331 -12.87 -12.42 -15.09
N LEU A 332 -12.94 -13.70 -15.46
CA LEU A 332 -11.92 -14.69 -15.11
C LEU A 332 -10.58 -14.39 -15.79
N ALA A 333 -10.60 -13.99 -17.06
CA ALA A 333 -9.38 -13.66 -17.81
C ALA A 333 -8.68 -12.41 -17.25
N ASP A 334 -9.43 -11.36 -16.93
CA ASP A 334 -8.88 -10.13 -16.34
C ASP A 334 -8.23 -10.43 -14.98
N ALA A 335 -8.93 -11.16 -14.10
CA ALA A 335 -8.43 -11.54 -12.78
C ALA A 335 -7.18 -12.43 -12.84
N ALA A 336 -7.18 -13.44 -13.71
CA ALA A 336 -6.03 -14.33 -13.88
C ALA A 336 -4.79 -13.59 -14.41
N THR A 337 -5.00 -12.59 -15.29
CA THR A 337 -3.91 -11.74 -15.79
C THR A 337 -3.29 -10.92 -14.66
N ASP A 338 -4.12 -10.25 -13.85
CA ASP A 338 -3.64 -9.42 -12.75
C ASP A 338 -2.94 -10.27 -11.66
N ALA A 339 -3.45 -11.46 -11.34
CA ALA A 339 -2.83 -12.38 -10.38
C ALA A 339 -1.42 -12.83 -10.84
N ALA A 340 -1.28 -13.20 -12.11
CA ALA A 340 0.00 -13.62 -12.68
C ALA A 340 1.01 -12.47 -12.72
N TYR A 341 0.60 -11.28 -13.16
CA TYR A 341 1.46 -10.09 -13.21
C TYR A 341 1.90 -9.65 -11.82
N GLY A 342 0.96 -9.59 -10.86
CA GLY A 342 1.26 -9.19 -9.49
C GLY A 342 2.21 -10.14 -8.78
N THR A 343 2.07 -11.46 -9.01
CA THR A 343 2.96 -12.48 -8.43
C THR A 343 4.40 -12.35 -8.96
N LEU A 344 4.57 -12.16 -10.29
CA LEU A 344 5.90 -11.96 -10.87
C LEU A 344 6.55 -10.65 -10.43
N ALA A 345 5.78 -9.56 -10.39
CA ALA A 345 6.27 -8.27 -9.93
C ALA A 345 6.75 -8.32 -8.47
N ALA A 346 5.96 -8.96 -7.58
CA ALA A 346 6.34 -9.13 -6.18
C ALA A 346 7.58 -10.04 -6.03
N THR A 347 7.66 -11.11 -6.83
CA THR A 347 8.84 -11.99 -6.93
C THR A 347 10.10 -11.20 -7.29
N GLN A 348 10.03 -10.35 -8.32
CA GLN A 348 11.17 -9.55 -8.74
C GLN A 348 11.63 -8.57 -7.65
N VAL A 349 10.71 -7.89 -6.96
CA VAL A 349 11.07 -6.97 -5.88
C VAL A 349 11.69 -7.72 -4.69
N ALA A 350 11.20 -8.92 -4.37
CA ALA A 350 11.80 -9.77 -3.35
C ALA A 350 13.23 -10.22 -3.72
N ARG A 351 13.47 -10.61 -4.97
CA ARG A 351 14.83 -10.90 -5.48
C ARG A 351 15.75 -9.69 -5.37
N LEU A 352 15.26 -8.51 -5.74
CA LEU A 352 16.02 -7.27 -5.59
C LEU A 352 16.30 -6.95 -4.12
N LYS A 353 15.40 -7.29 -3.19
CA LYS A 353 15.62 -7.12 -1.76
C LYS A 353 16.76 -8.01 -1.26
N ASP A 354 16.75 -9.30 -1.62
CA ASP A 354 17.84 -10.22 -1.29
C ASP A 354 19.19 -9.76 -1.89
N ALA A 355 19.16 -9.13 -3.07
CA ALA A 355 20.34 -8.56 -3.71
C ALA A 355 20.76 -7.16 -3.19
N GLY A 356 20.09 -6.60 -2.17
CA GLY A 356 20.38 -5.27 -1.63
C GLY A 356 20.03 -4.09 -2.56
N LYS A 357 19.15 -4.31 -3.54
CA LYS A 357 18.77 -3.36 -4.60
C LYS A 357 17.30 -2.91 -4.56
N SER A 358 16.52 -3.43 -3.62
CA SER A 358 15.13 -3.01 -3.44
C SER A 358 15.06 -1.61 -2.85
N THR A 359 14.09 -0.82 -3.31
CA THR A 359 13.80 0.50 -2.77
C THR A 359 12.37 0.55 -2.20
N PRO A 360 12.08 1.45 -1.24
CA PRO A 360 10.72 1.64 -0.70
C PRO A 360 9.66 1.93 -1.78
N GLU A 361 10.05 2.57 -2.87
CA GLU A 361 9.19 2.90 -4.02
C GLU A 361 8.76 1.64 -4.77
N MET A 362 9.69 0.70 -5.00
CA MET A 362 9.37 -0.58 -5.62
C MET A 362 8.31 -1.32 -4.82
N ILE A 363 8.47 -1.35 -3.48
CA ILE A 363 7.52 -1.98 -2.55
C ILE A 363 6.18 -1.26 -2.57
N SER A 364 6.19 0.08 -2.54
CA SER A 364 4.98 0.90 -2.61
C SER A 364 4.19 0.65 -3.88
N MET A 365 4.87 0.61 -5.03
CA MET A 365 4.27 0.36 -6.34
C MET A 365 3.56 -0.99 -6.37
N ILE A 366 4.24 -2.07 -5.98
CA ILE A 366 3.65 -3.41 -6.05
C ILE A 366 2.58 -3.63 -4.98
N LYS A 367 2.73 -3.10 -3.76
CA LYS A 367 1.72 -3.22 -2.71
C LYS A 367 0.43 -2.56 -3.16
N ARG A 368 0.52 -1.32 -3.65
CA ARG A 368 -0.61 -0.57 -4.19
C ARG A 368 -1.29 -1.34 -5.33
N GLN A 369 -0.52 -1.66 -6.37
CA GLN A 369 -1.07 -2.31 -7.56
C GLN A 369 -1.75 -3.64 -7.21
N ASN A 370 -1.08 -4.51 -6.45
CA ASN A 370 -1.60 -5.83 -6.13
C ASN A 370 -2.85 -5.73 -5.24
N CYS A 371 -2.87 -4.85 -4.23
CA CYS A 371 -4.06 -4.67 -3.40
C CYS A 371 -5.25 -4.11 -4.21
N ASP A 372 -5.00 -3.11 -5.06
CA ASP A 372 -6.04 -2.48 -5.89
C ASP A 372 -6.63 -3.48 -6.88
N ARG A 373 -5.77 -4.24 -7.57
CA ARG A 373 -6.23 -5.26 -8.54
C ARG A 373 -6.90 -6.44 -7.86
N ALA A 374 -6.40 -6.90 -6.71
CA ALA A 374 -7.04 -7.96 -5.93
C ALA A 374 -8.47 -7.57 -5.54
N LEU A 375 -8.65 -6.39 -4.94
CA LEU A 375 -9.98 -5.93 -4.51
C LEU A 375 -10.93 -5.72 -5.70
N ALA A 376 -10.46 -5.05 -6.75
CA ALA A 376 -11.28 -4.78 -7.93
C ALA A 376 -11.77 -6.08 -8.59
N ASN A 377 -10.87 -7.03 -8.83
CA ASN A 377 -11.22 -8.30 -9.45
C ASN A 377 -12.04 -9.20 -8.52
N ALA A 378 -11.74 -9.27 -7.22
CA ALA A 378 -12.53 -10.05 -6.27
C ALA A 378 -14.00 -9.58 -6.25
N ARG A 379 -14.26 -8.26 -6.33
CA ARG A 379 -15.62 -7.71 -6.46
C ARG A 379 -16.30 -8.16 -7.76
N LEU A 380 -15.60 -8.11 -8.89
CA LEU A 380 -16.16 -8.54 -10.18
C LEU A 380 -16.46 -10.04 -10.23
N LEU A 381 -15.59 -10.85 -9.61
CA LEU A 381 -15.75 -12.30 -9.47
C LEU A 381 -16.90 -12.65 -8.51
N GLN A 382 -17.09 -11.87 -7.44
CA GLN A 382 -18.21 -12.03 -6.52
C GLN A 382 -19.57 -11.98 -7.24
N GLU A 383 -19.73 -11.13 -8.26
CA GLU A 383 -20.97 -11.05 -9.03
C GLU A 383 -21.35 -12.37 -9.74
N ILE A 384 -20.39 -13.26 -10.03
CA ILE A 384 -20.64 -14.56 -10.67
C ILE A 384 -21.53 -15.45 -9.79
N PHE A 385 -21.47 -15.27 -8.48
CA PHE A 385 -22.26 -16.03 -7.50
C PHE A 385 -23.70 -15.52 -7.38
N GLY A 386 -24.00 -14.30 -7.85
CA GLY A 386 -25.30 -13.67 -7.65
C GLY A 386 -25.66 -13.57 -6.16
N GLY A 387 -26.90 -13.91 -5.80
CA GLY A 387 -27.35 -13.87 -4.40
C GLY A 387 -26.52 -14.71 -3.42
N ASN A 388 -25.89 -15.80 -3.89
CA ASN A 388 -25.08 -16.67 -3.05
C ASN A 388 -23.82 -15.98 -2.50
N ALA A 389 -23.34 -14.92 -3.16
CA ALA A 389 -22.24 -14.11 -2.66
C ALA A 389 -22.51 -13.46 -1.29
N THR A 390 -23.78 -13.35 -0.88
CA THR A 390 -24.18 -12.79 0.41
C THR A 390 -24.01 -13.77 1.56
N SER A 391 -23.85 -15.07 1.26
CA SER A 391 -23.57 -16.11 2.25
C SER A 391 -22.05 -16.30 2.36
N ASP A 392 -21.55 -16.32 3.59
CA ASP A 392 -20.14 -16.57 3.90
C ASP A 392 -19.70 -18.02 3.64
N GLU A 393 -20.65 -18.94 3.46
CA GLU A 393 -20.43 -20.32 2.99
C GLU A 393 -19.73 -20.38 1.62
N TYR A 394 -19.86 -19.33 0.80
CA TYR A 394 -19.18 -19.25 -0.50
C TYR A 394 -17.81 -18.56 -0.41
N HIS A 395 -17.43 -18.04 0.76
CA HIS A 395 -16.15 -17.39 1.10
C HIS A 395 -15.76 -16.13 0.28
N ILE A 396 -16.31 -15.93 -0.91
CA ILE A 396 -15.93 -14.82 -1.81
C ILE A 396 -16.22 -13.45 -1.18
N GLY A 397 -17.35 -13.30 -0.50
CA GLY A 397 -17.72 -12.06 0.20
C GLY A 397 -16.75 -11.73 1.34
N ARG A 398 -16.22 -12.75 2.03
CA ARG A 398 -15.20 -12.60 3.07
C ARG A 398 -13.90 -12.05 2.49
N HIS A 399 -13.40 -12.60 1.39
CA HIS A 399 -12.20 -12.07 0.73
C HIS A 399 -12.40 -10.61 0.26
N VAL A 400 -13.56 -10.26 -0.31
CA VAL A 400 -13.85 -8.88 -0.74
C VAL A 400 -13.85 -7.92 0.45
N ALA A 401 -14.50 -8.28 1.56
CA ALA A 401 -14.50 -7.46 2.77
C ALA A 401 -13.09 -7.30 3.35
N ASN A 402 -12.32 -8.38 3.40
CA ASN A 402 -10.94 -8.37 3.87
C ASN A 402 -10.02 -7.51 3.00
N LEU A 403 -10.07 -7.68 1.68
CA LEU A 403 -9.23 -6.95 0.73
C LEU A 403 -9.46 -5.44 0.74
N PHE A 404 -10.66 -4.98 1.11
CA PHE A 404 -10.92 -3.56 1.36
C PHE A 404 -10.03 -3.01 2.49
N VAL A 405 -9.88 -3.77 3.57
CA VAL A 405 -9.01 -3.38 4.69
C VAL A 405 -7.54 -3.50 4.29
N VAL A 406 -7.14 -4.56 3.57
CA VAL A 406 -5.76 -4.77 3.07
C VAL A 406 -5.30 -3.64 2.14
N GLN A 407 -6.20 -3.10 1.32
CA GLN A 407 -5.93 -1.92 0.50
C GLN A 407 -5.66 -0.66 1.34
N THR A 408 -6.25 -0.58 2.54
CA THR A 408 -6.26 0.62 3.38
C THR A 408 -5.09 0.70 4.37
N TYR A 409 -4.81 -0.38 5.11
CA TYR A 409 -3.77 -0.33 6.15
C TYR A 409 -2.36 -0.49 5.56
N GLU A 410 -1.35 -0.16 6.38
CA GLU A 410 0.07 -0.12 6.00
C GLU A 410 0.38 0.85 4.85
N GLY A 411 -0.46 1.88 4.67
CA GLY A 411 -0.37 2.86 3.59
C GLY A 411 -1.51 2.66 2.62
N GLN A 412 -2.40 3.65 2.55
CA GLN A 412 -3.55 3.62 1.66
C GLN A 412 -3.10 3.84 0.19
N SER A 413 -3.92 3.42 -0.78
CA SER A 413 -3.56 3.45 -2.21
C SER A 413 -3.13 4.83 -2.70
N ASP A 414 -3.77 5.91 -2.24
CA ASP A 414 -3.43 7.28 -2.66
C ASP A 414 -2.06 7.71 -2.08
N ILE A 415 -1.78 7.38 -0.81
CA ILE A 415 -0.46 7.62 -0.20
C ILE A 415 0.67 6.93 -0.97
N HIS A 416 0.44 5.69 -1.45
CA HIS A 416 1.40 4.98 -2.29
C HIS A 416 1.42 5.48 -3.75
N GLY A 417 0.38 6.18 -4.20
CA GLY A 417 0.32 6.80 -5.52
C GLY A 417 1.17 8.07 -5.60
N GLU A 418 1.26 8.82 -4.50
CA GLU A 418 2.04 10.06 -4.39
C GLU A 418 3.55 9.81 -4.52
N TYR A 419 4.11 8.82 -3.80
CA TYR A 419 5.56 8.57 -3.77
C TYR A 419 6.21 8.34 -5.15
N PRO A 420 5.71 7.41 -5.99
CA PRO A 420 6.27 7.21 -7.33
C PRO A 420 5.98 8.37 -8.27
N ALA A 421 4.84 9.08 -8.12
CA ALA A 421 4.52 10.25 -8.93
C ALA A 421 5.46 11.42 -8.62
N ASP A 422 5.74 11.67 -7.34
CA ASP A 422 6.69 12.68 -6.88
C ASP A 422 8.11 12.37 -7.36
N ILE A 423 8.52 11.09 -7.43
CA ILE A 423 9.85 10.70 -7.93
C ILE A 423 9.93 10.66 -9.47
N MET A 424 8.87 10.22 -10.17
CA MET A 424 8.78 10.33 -11.62
C MET A 424 8.77 11.80 -12.06
N ALA A 425 8.23 12.69 -11.23
CA ALA A 425 8.53 14.11 -11.34
C ALA A 425 10.03 14.35 -11.03
N CYS A 426 10.56 14.00 -9.85
CA CYS A 426 11.92 14.35 -9.43
C CYS A 426 13.12 13.69 -10.20
N HIS A 427 12.93 12.82 -11.19
CA HIS A 427 14.03 12.04 -11.81
C HIS A 427 14.85 12.76 -12.89
N SER A 428 14.75 14.07 -12.97
CA SER A 428 15.85 14.89 -13.44
C SER A 428 16.17 15.93 -12.39
N HIS A 429 17.44 16.31 -12.26
CA HIS A 429 17.89 17.51 -11.55
C HIS A 429 17.34 18.78 -12.23
N GLU A 430 16.04 18.86 -12.47
CA GLU A 430 15.44 19.90 -13.29
C GLU A 430 14.40 20.66 -12.49
N GLU A 431 14.64 21.95 -12.50
CA GLU A 431 13.69 23.03 -12.34
C GLU A 431 12.31 22.67 -12.94
N PHE A 432 11.31 22.43 -12.10
CA PHE A 432 9.94 22.22 -12.56
C PHE A 432 9.32 23.55 -12.93
N LYS A 433 8.99 23.72 -14.20
CA LYS A 433 8.20 24.86 -14.68
C LYS A 433 6.72 24.50 -14.66
N THR A 434 5.97 25.17 -13.80
CA THR A 434 4.51 25.05 -13.73
C THR A 434 3.91 26.44 -13.83
N ASP A 435 2.70 26.52 -14.33
CA ASP A 435 1.91 27.74 -14.33
C ASP A 435 0.81 27.73 -13.27
N ILE A 436 0.44 28.91 -12.81
CA ILE A 436 -0.77 29.15 -12.02
C ILE A 436 -1.58 30.28 -12.64
N ALA A 437 -2.90 30.11 -12.64
CA ALA A 437 -3.84 31.16 -13.04
C ALA A 437 -4.15 32.05 -11.83
N GLY A 438 -4.17 33.37 -12.03
CA GLY A 438 -4.33 34.33 -10.93
C GLY A 438 -5.72 34.47 -10.29
N GLY A 439 -6.64 33.51 -10.49
CA GLY A 439 -7.94 33.44 -9.81
C GLY A 439 -8.80 34.72 -9.88
N ASP A 440 -9.69 34.93 -8.91
CA ASP A 440 -10.54 36.13 -8.78
C ASP A 440 -9.82 37.30 -8.08
N SER A 441 -8.60 37.60 -8.51
CA SER A 441 -7.73 38.61 -7.89
C SER A 441 -7.21 39.63 -8.92
N PRO A 442 -6.40 40.64 -8.53
CA PRO A 442 -5.67 41.50 -9.47
C PRO A 442 -4.77 40.74 -10.46
N TYR A 443 -4.54 39.45 -10.23
CA TYR A 443 -3.77 38.53 -11.08
C TYR A 443 -4.64 37.75 -12.09
N SER A 444 -5.96 37.93 -12.05
CA SER A 444 -6.92 37.26 -12.94
C SER A 444 -6.54 37.36 -14.42
N GLY A 445 -6.62 36.24 -15.13
CA GLY A 445 -6.31 36.14 -16.55
C GLY A 445 -4.82 36.13 -16.89
N GLY A 446 -3.93 36.22 -15.89
CA GLY A 446 -2.49 36.04 -16.08
C GLY A 446 -2.02 34.61 -15.82
N VAL A 447 -0.98 34.21 -16.55
CA VAL A 447 -0.28 32.92 -16.40
C VAL A 447 1.10 33.18 -15.79
N PHE A 448 1.34 32.66 -14.59
CA PHE A 448 2.58 32.90 -13.86
C PHE A 448 3.44 31.65 -13.80
N PHE A 449 4.67 31.73 -14.28
CA PHE A 449 5.60 30.62 -14.30
C PHE A 449 6.37 30.54 -12.98
N LEU A 450 6.39 29.36 -12.38
CA LEU A 450 7.17 29.05 -11.19
C LEU A 450 8.26 28.04 -11.52
N THR A 451 9.27 28.02 -10.65
CA THR A 451 10.34 27.05 -10.62
C THR A 451 10.30 26.34 -9.29
N ILE A 452 10.24 25.01 -9.31
CA ILE A 452 10.27 24.18 -8.10
C ILE A 452 11.54 23.37 -8.13
N HIS A 453 12.32 23.49 -7.06
CA HIS A 453 13.56 22.74 -6.86
C HIS A 453 13.43 21.85 -5.62
N PHE A 454 13.55 20.55 -5.84
CA PHE A 454 13.48 19.55 -4.79
C PHE A 454 14.88 19.30 -4.20
N PRO A 455 15.06 19.47 -2.87
CA PRO A 455 16.32 19.10 -2.24
C PRO A 455 16.49 17.58 -2.21
N THR A 456 17.73 17.10 -2.07
CA THR A 456 18.06 15.67 -2.05
C THR A 456 17.43 14.89 -0.90
N ASP A 457 16.98 15.58 0.14
CA ASP A 457 16.30 15.05 1.33
C ASP A 457 14.79 15.34 1.33
N TYR A 458 14.21 15.71 0.20
CA TYR A 458 12.76 15.73 0.01
C TYR A 458 12.17 14.31 0.23
N PRO A 459 10.98 14.15 0.85
CA PRO A 459 10.06 15.19 1.35
C PRO A 459 10.34 15.67 2.78
N PHE A 460 11.47 15.31 3.39
CA PHE A 460 11.81 15.71 4.76
C PHE A 460 12.23 17.18 4.87
N LYS A 461 12.67 17.80 3.77
CA LYS A 461 12.80 19.26 3.63
C LYS A 461 11.84 19.80 2.57
N PRO A 462 11.35 21.04 2.75
CA PRO A 462 10.47 21.67 1.77
C PRO A 462 11.19 21.87 0.43
N PRO A 463 10.45 21.83 -0.69
CA PRO A 463 10.96 22.26 -1.98
C PRO A 463 11.19 23.78 -1.95
N LYS A 464 12.16 24.25 -2.74
CA LYS A 464 12.33 25.68 -3.00
C LYS A 464 11.46 26.08 -4.18
N VAL A 465 10.51 26.99 -3.96
CA VAL A 465 9.62 27.50 -5.01
C VAL A 465 9.91 28.97 -5.26
N ASN A 466 10.16 29.34 -6.53
CA ASN A 466 10.34 30.74 -6.93
C ASN A 466 9.51 31.08 -8.16
N PHE A 467 8.89 32.25 -8.18
CA PHE A 467 8.33 32.83 -9.39
C PHE A 467 9.44 33.22 -10.38
N THR A 468 9.33 32.78 -11.63
CA THR A 468 10.14 33.33 -12.72
C THR A 468 9.45 34.51 -13.39
N THR A 469 8.12 34.50 -13.40
CA THR A 469 7.33 35.66 -13.82
C THR A 469 7.41 36.76 -12.77
N ARG A 470 7.75 37.97 -13.20
CA ARG A 470 7.75 39.15 -12.31
C ARG A 470 6.32 39.44 -11.84
N ILE A 471 6.16 39.64 -10.55
CA ILE A 471 4.87 39.88 -9.92
C ILE A 471 4.98 41.00 -8.87
N TYR A 472 3.94 41.83 -8.79
CA TYR A 472 3.82 42.87 -7.77
C TYR A 472 2.96 42.35 -6.62
N HIS A 473 3.59 41.86 -5.54
CA HIS A 473 2.90 41.19 -4.44
C HIS A 473 3.66 41.37 -3.10
N PRO A 474 2.98 41.57 -1.94
CA PRO A 474 3.64 41.79 -0.64
C PRO A 474 4.55 40.63 -0.18
N ASN A 475 4.15 39.39 -0.45
CA ASN A 475 4.85 38.16 -0.03
C ASN A 475 5.79 37.58 -1.10
N ILE A 476 6.05 38.28 -2.21
CA ILE A 476 6.96 37.80 -3.27
C ILE A 476 7.95 38.90 -3.61
N ASN A 477 9.25 38.61 -3.49
CA ASN A 477 10.31 39.60 -3.76
C ASN A 477 10.71 39.66 -5.24
N SER A 478 11.63 40.56 -5.59
CA SER A 478 12.11 40.76 -6.97
C SER A 478 12.82 39.54 -7.59
N ASN A 479 13.30 38.61 -6.76
CA ASN A 479 13.96 37.38 -7.18
C ASN A 479 12.96 36.21 -7.28
N GLY A 480 11.66 36.47 -7.04
CA GLY A 480 10.60 35.48 -7.12
C GLY A 480 10.44 34.61 -5.87
N SER A 481 11.23 34.82 -4.82
CA SER A 481 11.11 34.05 -3.59
C SER A 481 9.80 34.35 -2.88
N ILE A 482 9.22 33.32 -2.27
CA ILE A 482 7.88 33.34 -1.69
C ILE A 482 7.98 33.29 -0.16
N CYS A 483 7.23 34.16 0.52
CA CYS A 483 6.94 34.04 1.95
C CYS A 483 5.70 33.17 2.14
N LEU A 484 5.90 31.90 2.46
CA LEU A 484 4.81 30.99 2.80
C LEU A 484 5.28 30.08 3.93
N ASP A 485 4.50 30.01 5.01
CA ASP A 485 4.77 29.24 6.23
C ASP A 485 4.98 27.75 5.94
N ILE A 486 4.16 27.17 5.07
CA ILE A 486 4.28 25.77 4.67
C ILE A 486 5.59 25.48 3.93
N LEU A 487 6.27 26.47 3.35
CA LEU A 487 7.59 26.30 2.73
C LEU A 487 8.75 26.53 3.71
N ARG A 488 8.46 26.78 4.99
CA ARG A 488 9.44 27.06 6.04
C ARG A 488 9.20 26.17 7.28
N ASP A 489 8.54 26.72 8.29
CA ASP A 489 8.39 26.15 9.63
C ASP A 489 7.17 25.23 9.75
N GLN A 490 6.17 25.40 8.88
CA GLN A 490 4.98 24.54 8.82
C GLN A 490 5.10 23.43 7.77
N TRP A 491 6.30 23.20 7.21
CA TRP A 491 6.49 22.11 6.26
C TRP A 491 6.29 20.75 6.95
N SER A 492 5.47 19.90 6.34
CA SER A 492 5.33 18.50 6.71
C SER A 492 5.62 17.63 5.49
N PRO A 493 6.30 16.48 5.64
CA PRO A 493 6.45 15.51 4.57
C PRO A 493 5.12 14.99 3.99
N ALA A 494 3.99 15.24 4.65
CA ALA A 494 2.64 14.94 4.18
C ALA A 494 2.02 16.04 3.29
N LEU A 495 2.72 17.17 3.09
CA LEU A 495 2.31 18.22 2.17
C LEU A 495 2.74 17.89 0.75
N THR A 496 1.74 17.64 -0.10
CA THR A 496 1.91 17.44 -1.55
C THR A 496 2.25 18.74 -2.27
N ILE A 497 2.89 18.66 -3.43
CA ILE A 497 3.07 19.82 -4.32
C ILE A 497 1.74 20.45 -4.74
N SER A 498 0.69 19.66 -4.92
CA SER A 498 -0.64 20.21 -5.21
C SER A 498 -1.13 21.16 -4.11
N LYS A 499 -1.02 20.75 -2.84
CA LYS A 499 -1.32 21.61 -1.68
C LYS A 499 -0.44 22.87 -1.66
N VAL A 500 0.86 22.73 -1.96
CA VAL A 500 1.77 23.89 -2.06
C VAL A 500 1.29 24.89 -3.11
N LEU A 501 0.94 24.41 -4.31
CA LEU A 501 0.46 25.24 -5.41
C LEU A 501 -0.90 25.89 -5.07
N LEU A 502 -1.80 25.16 -4.43
CA LEU A 502 -3.08 25.70 -3.96
C LEU A 502 -2.87 26.80 -2.90
N SER A 503 -1.95 26.61 -1.97
CA SER A 503 -1.60 27.65 -0.99
C SER A 503 -0.97 28.88 -1.64
N ILE A 504 -0.16 28.71 -2.70
CA ILE A 504 0.35 29.83 -3.49
C ILE A 504 -0.79 30.57 -4.21
N CYS A 505 -1.74 29.86 -4.82
CA CYS A 505 -2.93 30.47 -5.43
C CYS A 505 -3.79 31.23 -4.39
N SER A 506 -3.94 30.65 -3.20
CA SER A 506 -4.64 31.31 -2.09
C SER A 506 -3.92 32.58 -1.66
N MET A 507 -2.59 32.53 -1.53
CA MET A 507 -1.76 33.69 -1.17
C MET A 507 -1.87 34.81 -2.22
N LEU A 508 -1.92 34.49 -3.52
CA LEU A 508 -2.15 35.49 -4.57
C LEU A 508 -3.51 36.16 -4.45
N THR A 509 -4.52 35.43 -3.94
CA THR A 509 -5.87 35.96 -3.76
C THR A 509 -5.96 36.81 -2.49
N ASP A 510 -5.36 36.35 -1.41
CA ASP A 510 -5.33 37.02 -0.11
C ASP A 510 -3.89 37.14 0.42
N PRO A 511 -3.16 38.21 0.05
CA PRO A 511 -1.82 38.46 0.55
C PRO A 511 -1.79 38.57 2.07
N ASN A 512 -0.71 38.11 2.71
CA ASN A 512 -0.47 38.28 4.14
C ASN A 512 0.44 39.51 4.39
N PRO A 513 -0.11 40.69 4.72
CA PRO A 513 0.69 41.90 4.82
C PRO A 513 1.37 42.05 6.20
N ASP A 514 1.19 41.08 7.11
CA ASP A 514 1.83 41.04 8.44
C ASP A 514 3.14 40.23 8.44
N ASP A 515 3.38 39.40 7.42
CA ASP A 515 4.67 38.76 7.15
C ASP A 515 5.15 38.99 5.69
N PRO A 516 5.39 40.24 5.28
CA PRO A 516 5.75 40.56 3.90
C PRO A 516 7.24 40.36 3.62
N LEU A 517 7.56 39.95 2.39
CA LEU A 517 8.92 40.04 1.86
C LEU A 517 9.23 41.44 1.28
N VAL A 518 8.18 42.20 0.94
CA VAL A 518 8.31 43.57 0.41
C VAL A 518 7.45 44.53 1.24
N PRO A 519 7.99 45.10 2.33
CA PRO A 519 7.25 45.95 3.27
C PRO A 519 6.57 47.16 2.62
N GLU A 520 7.15 47.72 1.56
CA GLU A 520 6.59 48.87 0.85
C GLU A 520 5.28 48.50 0.13
N ILE A 521 5.25 47.33 -0.53
CA ILE A 521 4.04 46.83 -1.19
C ILE A 521 2.99 46.48 -0.14
N ALA A 522 3.39 45.88 0.99
CA ALA A 522 2.50 45.59 2.11
C ALA A 522 1.90 46.87 2.73
N HIS A 523 2.68 47.95 2.82
CA HIS A 523 2.19 49.24 3.27
C HIS A 523 1.11 49.79 2.33
N VAL A 524 1.38 49.82 1.02
CA VAL A 524 0.38 50.26 0.01
C VAL A 524 -0.87 49.36 0.04
N TYR A 525 -0.70 48.05 0.18
CA TYR A 525 -1.82 47.10 0.34
C TYR A 525 -2.71 47.42 1.55
N LYS A 526 -2.10 47.82 2.68
CA LYS A 526 -2.81 48.19 3.92
C LYS A 526 -3.43 49.60 3.86
N THR A 527 -2.77 50.57 3.24
CA THR A 527 -3.18 51.98 3.29
C THR A 527 -3.95 52.48 2.06
N ASP A 528 -3.75 51.86 0.90
CA ASP A 528 -4.34 52.27 -0.38
C ASP A 528 -4.56 51.05 -1.30
N ARG A 529 -5.59 50.27 -0.94
CA ARG A 529 -5.98 49.04 -1.65
C ARG A 529 -6.29 49.28 -3.15
N PRO A 530 -7.02 50.33 -3.57
CA PRO A 530 -7.26 50.59 -4.99
C PRO A 530 -5.99 50.81 -5.80
N ARG A 531 -5.01 51.55 -5.24
CA ARG A 531 -3.72 51.77 -5.90
C ARG A 531 -2.92 50.47 -6.01
N TYR A 532 -2.88 49.67 -4.95
CA TYR A 532 -2.26 48.34 -4.98
C TYR A 532 -2.83 47.49 -6.12
N GLU A 533 -4.16 47.37 -6.20
CA GLU A 533 -4.81 46.51 -7.19
C GLU A 533 -4.62 47.03 -8.63
N ALA A 534 -4.58 48.35 -8.83
CA ALA A 534 -4.31 48.95 -10.14
C ALA A 534 -2.89 48.61 -10.61
N THR A 535 -1.88 48.78 -9.73
CA THR A 535 -0.49 48.44 -10.04
C THR A 535 -0.30 46.93 -10.24
N ALA A 536 -0.90 46.10 -9.39
CA ALA A 536 -0.86 44.64 -9.54
C ALA A 536 -1.46 44.18 -10.89
N ARG A 537 -2.63 44.71 -11.28
CA ARG A 537 -3.24 44.43 -12.59
C ARG A 537 -2.37 44.88 -13.76
N GLU A 538 -1.72 46.04 -13.65
CA GLU A 538 -0.78 46.52 -14.68
C GLU A 538 0.41 45.56 -14.84
N TRP A 539 0.99 45.11 -13.73
CA TRP A 539 2.08 44.13 -13.74
C TRP A 539 1.65 42.79 -14.31
N THR A 540 0.47 42.28 -13.96
CA THR A 540 -0.09 41.06 -14.53
C THR A 540 -0.17 41.15 -16.05
N ARG A 541 -0.76 42.23 -16.59
CA ARG A 541 -0.86 42.43 -18.05
C ARG A 541 0.50 42.54 -18.74
N LYS A 542 1.51 43.07 -18.04
CA LYS A 542 2.83 43.35 -18.61
C LYS A 542 3.75 42.12 -18.59
N TYR A 543 3.65 41.28 -17.56
CA TYR A 543 4.63 40.23 -17.30
C TYR A 543 4.07 38.81 -17.29
N ALA A 544 2.76 38.62 -17.13
CA ALA A 544 2.11 37.31 -16.97
C ALA A 544 1.10 37.04 -18.11
N ILE A 545 1.58 36.94 -19.35
CA ILE A 545 0.79 36.65 -20.56
C ILE A 545 0.91 35.18 -20.95
#